data_AF-A0A1B1K5P9-F1
#
_entry.id   AF-A0A1B1K5P9-F1
#
_cell.length_a   1.000
_cell.length_b   1.000
_cell.length_c   1.000
_cell.angle_alpha   90.00
_cell.angle_beta   90.00
_cell.angle_gamma   90.00
#
_symmetry.space_group_name_H-M   'P 1'
#
loop_
_entity.id
_entity.type
_entity.pdbx_description
1 polymer ?
#
loop_
_entity_poly.entity_id
_entity_poly.type
_entity_poly.pdbx_seq_one_letter_code
_entity_poly.pdbx_strand_id
1 'polypeptide(L)'
;MSYPTLTRQIRDRKLRPICEACATATDRANAIIDHPPGLQAILHRNLMPRPPVSDLFGAAGRRWLFRQELPEDEHHAIGALLRQLDFLGSELATADRELAIEALADPVVRHLMTIPGVEAVVGLSSASLPSPPALRAHARRGPGYDYNDKQLRRHEREVIEVAERAYETLIAGWQPRRPNHNAPAAFRGRFSGS
;
A
#
# COMPACT_ATOMS: atom_id res chain seq x y z
N MET A 1 5.38 -11.67 10.71
CA MET A 1 5.14 -10.50 9.83
C MET A 1 5.71 -9.26 10.49
N SER A 2 6.41 -8.39 9.76
CA SER A 2 6.79 -7.08 10.30
C SER A 2 5.56 -6.16 10.30
N TYR A 3 5.35 -5.38 11.37
CA TYR A 3 4.26 -4.41 11.51
C TYR A 3 4.00 -3.52 10.27
N PRO A 4 5.02 -3.01 9.54
CA PRO A 4 4.79 -2.22 8.34
C PRO A 4 4.14 -3.01 7.19
N THR A 5 4.34 -4.33 7.13
CA THR A 5 3.68 -5.20 6.14
C THR A 5 2.18 -5.33 6.45
N LEU A 6 1.83 -5.53 7.71
CA LEU A 6 0.44 -5.66 8.17
C LEU A 6 -0.35 -4.36 7.99
N THR A 7 0.21 -3.21 8.37
CA THR A 7 -0.47 -1.91 8.18
C THR A 7 -0.65 -1.54 6.71
N ARG A 8 0.29 -1.93 5.84
CA ARG A 8 0.15 -1.79 4.39
C ARG A 8 -0.96 -2.69 3.85
N GLN A 9 -0.98 -3.96 4.23
CA GLN A 9 -2.02 -4.92 3.81
C GLN A 9 -3.42 -4.51 4.27
N ILE A 10 -3.57 -4.00 5.50
CA ILE A 10 -4.86 -3.47 6.00
C ILE A 10 -5.33 -2.27 5.16
N ARG A 11 -4.42 -1.38 4.75
CA ARG A 11 -4.75 -0.22 3.90
C ARG A 11 -5.11 -0.65 2.48
N ASP A 12 -4.26 -1.46 1.85
CA ASP A 12 -4.44 -1.91 0.45
C ASP A 12 -5.72 -2.73 0.29
N ARG A 13 -6.08 -3.53 1.31
CA ARG A 13 -7.31 -4.34 1.33
C ARG A 13 -8.53 -3.59 1.90
N LYS A 14 -8.39 -2.31 2.27
CA LYS A 14 -9.44 -1.49 2.91
C LYS A 14 -10.07 -2.18 4.14
N LEU A 15 -9.31 -3.00 4.84
CA LEU A 15 -9.75 -3.75 6.02
C LEU A 15 -9.68 -2.91 7.30
N ARG A 16 -9.47 -1.59 7.17
CA ARG A 16 -9.56 -0.70 8.32
C ARG A 16 -11.02 -0.74 8.78
N PRO A 17 -11.29 -1.15 10.04
CA PRO A 17 -12.66 -1.13 10.54
C PRO A 17 -13.20 0.29 10.39
N ILE A 18 -14.38 0.40 9.78
CA ILE A 18 -15.09 1.67 9.71
C ILE A 18 -15.48 1.99 11.15
N CYS A 19 -14.88 3.03 11.73
CA CYS A 19 -15.35 3.56 12.99
C CYS A 19 -16.64 4.32 12.69
N GLU A 20 -17.80 3.76 13.07
CA GLU A 20 -19.11 4.39 12.85
C GLU A 20 -19.17 5.81 13.40
N ALA A 21 -18.49 6.06 14.52
CA ALA A 21 -18.40 7.37 15.13
C ALA A 21 -17.59 8.37 14.27
N CYS A 22 -16.43 7.95 13.72
CA CYS A 22 -15.64 8.77 12.80
C CYS A 22 -16.27 8.91 11.41
N ALA A 23 -17.03 7.91 10.96
CA ALA A 23 -17.65 7.88 9.64
C ALA A 23 -18.70 8.99 9.46
N THR A 24 -19.28 9.50 10.56
CA THR A 24 -20.24 10.61 10.52
C THR A 24 -19.58 12.00 10.47
N ALA A 25 -18.26 12.08 10.70
CA ALA A 25 -17.51 13.32 10.83
C ALA A 25 -16.87 13.82 9.52
N THR A 26 -17.16 13.17 8.39
CA THR A 26 -16.46 13.29 7.10
C THR A 26 -16.40 14.70 6.49
N ASP A 27 -17.12 15.68 7.03
CA ASP A 27 -17.11 17.07 6.54
C ASP A 27 -17.16 18.13 7.67
N ARG A 28 -16.84 17.76 8.91
CA ARG A 28 -16.80 18.71 10.05
C ARG A 28 -15.39 18.74 10.59
N ALA A 29 -14.67 19.84 10.37
CA ALA A 29 -13.26 19.98 10.76
C ALA A 29 -13.00 19.71 12.25
N ASN A 30 -14.00 19.85 13.13
CA ASN A 30 -13.92 19.66 14.58
C ASN A 30 -15.07 18.81 15.16
N ALA A 31 -15.38 17.63 14.61
CA ALA A 31 -16.26 16.70 15.34
C ALA A 31 -15.53 16.18 16.60
N ILE A 32 -15.99 16.59 17.78
CA ILE A 32 -15.58 15.96 19.05
C ILE A 32 -16.27 14.59 19.08
N ILE A 33 -15.51 13.55 18.81
CA ILE A 33 -15.99 12.17 18.84
C ILE A 33 -15.57 11.58 20.20
N ASP A 34 -16.54 11.16 21.00
CA ASP A 34 -16.30 10.46 22.27
C ASP A 34 -15.81 9.04 21.98
N HIS A 35 -14.52 8.92 21.67
CA HIS A 35 -13.79 7.67 21.72
C HIS A 35 -12.41 7.93 22.33
N PRO A 36 -11.81 6.96 23.03
CA PRO A 36 -10.47 7.12 23.53
C PRO A 36 -9.53 7.49 22.36
N PRO A 37 -8.70 8.53 22.52
CA PRO A 37 -7.84 8.99 21.45
C PRO A 37 -6.85 7.89 21.08
N GLY A 38 -6.73 7.60 19.78
CA GLY A 38 -5.71 6.68 19.31
C GLY A 38 -4.31 7.19 19.66
N LEU A 39 -3.33 6.30 19.78
CA LEU A 39 -1.97 6.63 20.22
C LEU A 39 -1.34 7.80 19.44
N GLN A 40 -1.56 7.87 18.12
CA GLN A 40 -1.06 8.98 17.30
C GLN A 40 -1.73 10.33 17.63
N ALA A 41 -3.02 10.32 18.00
CA ALA A 41 -3.72 11.52 18.44
C ALA A 41 -3.21 12.02 19.80
N ILE A 42 -2.86 11.10 20.71
CA ILE A 42 -2.20 11.41 21.99
C ILE A 42 -0.85 12.09 21.75
N LEU A 43 -0.02 11.52 20.88
CA LEU A 43 1.29 12.10 20.58
C LEU A 43 1.19 13.47 19.90
N HIS A 44 0.27 13.61 18.95
CA HIS A 44 0.12 14.86 18.20
C HIS A 44 -0.38 16.00 19.08
N ARG A 45 -1.38 15.77 19.94
CA ARG A 45 -1.91 16.83 20.81
C ARG A 45 -0.92 17.31 21.87
N ASN A 46 -0.02 16.42 22.31
CA ASN A 46 1.05 16.77 23.26
C ASN A 46 2.32 17.28 22.57
N LEU A 47 2.26 17.55 21.25
CA LEU A 47 3.38 18.08 20.46
C LEU A 47 4.65 17.22 20.61
N MET A 48 4.48 15.91 20.72
CA MET A 48 5.59 15.00 20.94
C MET A 48 6.56 15.01 19.76
N PRO A 49 7.88 15.07 20.02
CA PRO A 49 8.86 15.02 18.95
C PRO A 49 8.76 13.67 18.22
N ARG A 50 9.22 13.66 16.97
CA ARG A 50 9.27 12.42 16.19
C ARG A 50 10.03 11.35 16.98
N PRO A 51 9.46 10.15 17.19
CA PRO A 51 10.14 9.11 17.93
C PRO A 51 11.46 8.71 17.24
N PRO A 52 12.56 8.51 17.99
CA PRO A 52 13.85 8.09 17.45
C PRO A 52 13.89 6.58 17.16
N VAL A 53 12.75 5.98 16.82
CA VAL A 53 12.59 4.56 16.53
C VAL A 53 11.77 4.38 15.24
N SER A 54 12.05 3.32 14.50
CA SER A 54 11.29 2.94 13.31
C SER A 54 9.96 2.27 13.66
N ASP A 55 9.92 1.53 14.77
CA ASP A 55 8.73 0.85 15.28
C ASP A 55 8.38 1.34 16.68
N LEU A 56 7.23 2.01 16.77
CA LEU A 56 6.70 2.59 18.00
C LEU A 56 6.06 1.53 18.91
N PHE A 57 5.60 0.42 18.34
CA PHE A 57 4.91 -0.65 19.06
C PHE A 57 5.87 -1.74 19.55
N GLY A 58 7.08 -1.80 18.97
CA GLY A 58 8.15 -2.67 19.44
C GLY A 58 8.71 -2.25 20.81
N ALA A 59 9.56 -3.10 21.38
CA ALA A 59 10.09 -2.91 22.73
C ALA A 59 10.82 -1.56 22.92
N ALA A 60 11.56 -1.10 21.90
CA ALA A 60 12.26 0.19 21.94
C ALA A 60 11.28 1.38 21.91
N GLY A 61 10.24 1.32 21.07
CA GLY A 61 9.20 2.33 21.00
C GLY A 61 8.35 2.41 22.25
N ARG A 62 7.97 1.27 22.84
CA ARG A 62 7.27 1.21 24.13
C ARG A 62 8.09 1.84 25.25
N ARG A 63 9.38 1.51 25.35
CA ARG A 63 10.29 2.15 26.32
C ARG A 63 10.41 3.65 26.10
N TRP A 64 10.38 4.11 24.85
CA TRP A 64 10.39 5.54 24.55
C TRP A 64 9.08 6.21 24.98
N LEU A 65 7.92 5.62 24.66
CA LEU A 65 6.59 6.13 25.04
C LEU A 65 6.46 6.34 26.55
N PHE A 66 6.82 5.34 27.36
CA PHE A 66 6.72 5.43 28.82
C PHE A 66 7.76 6.32 29.50
N ARG A 67 8.70 6.89 28.73
CA ARG A 67 9.62 7.94 29.22
C ARG A 67 9.15 9.36 28.91
N GLN A 68 8.09 9.52 28.12
CA GLN A 68 7.61 10.86 27.78
C GLN A 68 6.87 11.48 28.96
N GLU A 69 7.03 12.78 29.14
CA GLU A 69 6.26 13.55 30.11
C GLU A 69 4.85 13.77 29.51
N LEU A 70 3.94 12.86 29.84
CA LEU A 70 2.54 12.92 29.47
C LEU A 70 1.69 12.91 30.75
N PRO A 71 0.50 13.53 30.72
CA PRO A 71 -0.48 13.37 31.79
C PRO A 71 -0.77 11.89 32.09
N GLU A 72 -1.06 11.60 33.36
CA GLU A 72 -1.20 10.21 33.85
C GLU A 72 -2.34 9.46 33.14
N ASP A 73 -3.45 10.14 32.87
CA ASP A 73 -4.60 9.61 32.11
C ASP A 73 -4.19 9.16 30.70
N GLU A 74 -3.26 9.88 30.08
CA GLU A 74 -2.76 9.54 28.75
C GLU A 74 -1.79 8.37 28.76
N HIS A 75 -0.92 8.28 29.78
CA HIS A 75 -0.10 7.09 29.99
C HIS A 75 -0.96 5.85 30.21
N HIS A 76 -2.07 5.98 30.96
CA HIS A 76 -3.05 4.91 31.11
C HIS A 76 -3.72 4.55 29.79
N ALA A 77 -4.13 5.54 28.99
CA ALA A 77 -4.73 5.31 27.67
C ALA A 77 -3.75 4.62 26.70
N ILE A 78 -2.50 5.08 26.63
CA ILE A 78 -1.44 4.43 25.84
C ILE A 78 -1.24 2.99 26.31
N GLY A 79 -1.16 2.75 27.61
CA GLY A 79 -1.03 1.41 28.17
C GLY A 79 -2.20 0.50 27.80
N ALA A 80 -3.44 1.00 27.85
CA ALA A 80 -4.62 0.26 27.44
C ALA A 80 -4.60 -0.11 25.96
N LEU A 81 -4.27 0.85 25.08
CA LEU A 81 -4.16 0.63 23.64
C LEU A 81 -3.07 -0.38 23.29
N LEU A 82 -1.92 -0.33 23.96
CA LEU A 82 -0.83 -1.28 23.75
C LEU A 82 -1.22 -2.71 24.14
N ARG A 83 -1.95 -2.89 25.26
CA ARG A 83 -2.49 -4.20 25.65
C ARG A 83 -3.51 -4.73 24.65
N GLN A 84 -4.37 -3.87 24.12
CA GLN A 84 -5.33 -4.26 23.08
C GLN A 84 -4.62 -4.69 21.79
N LEU A 85 -3.56 -3.99 21.39
CA LEU A 85 -2.73 -4.38 20.25
C LEU A 85 -2.04 -5.73 20.47
N ASP A 86 -1.52 -5.99 21.68
CA ASP A 86 -0.90 -7.27 22.01
C ASP A 86 -1.91 -8.41 21.94
N PHE A 87 -3.10 -8.21 22.51
CA PHE A 87 -4.19 -9.17 22.45
C PHE A 87 -4.62 -9.48 21.01
N LEU A 88 -4.91 -8.45 20.21
CA LEU A 88 -5.30 -8.64 18.81
C LEU A 88 -4.19 -9.30 17.99
N GLY A 89 -2.93 -8.95 18.28
CA GLY A 89 -1.76 -9.58 17.67
C GLY A 89 -1.68 -11.08 17.98
N SER A 90 -1.97 -11.49 19.23
CA SER A 90 -2.00 -12.91 19.59
C SER A 90 -3.17 -13.65 18.97
N GLU A 91 -4.36 -13.05 18.94
CA GLU A 91 -5.55 -13.65 18.31
C GLU A 91 -5.31 -13.88 16.81
N LEU A 92 -4.75 -12.88 16.12
CA LEU A 92 -4.41 -12.99 14.71
C LEU A 92 -3.36 -14.09 14.47
N ALA A 93 -2.34 -14.19 15.33
CA ALA A 93 -1.31 -15.22 15.20
C ALA A 93 -1.87 -16.65 15.40
N THR A 94 -2.90 -16.80 16.25
CA THR A 94 -3.62 -18.07 16.40
C THR A 94 -4.40 -18.40 15.14
N ALA A 95 -5.20 -17.46 14.64
CA ALA A 95 -5.95 -17.65 13.40
C ALA A 95 -5.05 -17.94 12.19
N ASP A 96 -3.94 -17.22 12.04
CA ASP A 96 -2.95 -17.46 10.98
C ASP A 96 -2.35 -18.86 11.05
N ARG A 97 -2.12 -19.39 12.26
CA ARG A 97 -1.61 -20.75 12.45
C ARG A 97 -2.64 -21.79 12.02
N GLU A 98 -3.89 -21.62 12.41
CA GLU A 98 -4.98 -22.53 12.05
C GLU A 98 -5.16 -22.58 10.53
N LEU A 99 -5.21 -21.40 9.88
CA LEU A 99 -5.27 -21.30 8.43
C LEU A 99 -4.03 -21.88 7.75
N ALA A 100 -2.84 -21.73 8.32
CA ALA A 100 -1.63 -22.33 7.77
C ALA A 100 -1.67 -23.86 7.81
N ILE A 101 -2.20 -24.46 8.89
CA ILE A 101 -2.36 -25.92 9.00
C ILE A 101 -3.33 -26.42 7.92
N GLU A 102 -4.47 -25.76 7.77
CA GLU A 102 -5.47 -26.09 6.74
C GLU A 102 -4.90 -25.93 5.32
N ALA A 103 -4.23 -24.81 5.04
CA ALA A 103 -3.59 -24.54 3.75
C ALA A 103 -2.52 -25.57 3.39
N LEU A 104 -1.74 -26.02 4.38
CA LEU A 104 -0.71 -27.03 4.16
C LEU A 104 -1.29 -28.43 3.97
N ALA A 105 -2.51 -28.72 4.42
CA ALA A 105 -3.17 -29.99 4.18
C ALA A 105 -3.66 -30.12 2.73
N ASP A 106 -4.06 -29.02 2.09
CA ASP A 106 -4.55 -29.01 0.71
C ASP A 106 -3.39 -28.92 -0.32
N PRO A 107 -3.21 -29.93 -1.20
CA PRO A 107 -2.15 -29.93 -2.20
C PRO A 107 -2.29 -28.81 -3.25
N VAL A 108 -3.51 -28.36 -3.58
CA VAL A 108 -3.76 -27.26 -4.51
C VAL A 108 -3.32 -25.94 -3.89
N VAL A 109 -3.73 -25.69 -2.64
CA VAL A 109 -3.35 -24.47 -1.90
C VAL A 109 -1.83 -24.41 -1.70
N ARG A 110 -1.20 -25.53 -1.35
CA ARG A 110 0.27 -25.63 -1.21
C ARG A 110 1.00 -25.29 -2.51
N HIS A 111 0.46 -25.71 -3.66
CA HIS A 111 1.02 -25.36 -4.96
C HIS A 111 0.86 -23.87 -5.26
N LEU A 112 -0.33 -23.31 -4.98
CA LEU A 112 -0.61 -21.87 -5.15
C LEU A 112 0.36 -21.00 -4.32
N MET A 113 0.68 -21.40 -3.09
CA MET A 113 1.59 -20.67 -2.20
C MET A 113 3.06 -20.61 -2.68
N THR A 114 3.42 -21.34 -3.74
CA THR A 114 4.74 -21.19 -4.39
C THR A 114 4.84 -19.92 -5.23
N ILE A 115 3.69 -19.31 -5.57
CA ILE A 115 3.63 -18.06 -6.34
C ILE A 115 3.92 -16.90 -5.37
N PRO A 116 4.90 -16.03 -5.68
CA PRO A 116 5.17 -14.85 -4.86
C PRO A 116 3.91 -14.01 -4.63
N GLY A 117 3.57 -13.75 -3.37
CA GLY A 117 2.39 -12.98 -2.98
C GLY A 117 1.13 -13.78 -2.71
N VAL A 118 1.14 -15.11 -2.90
CA VAL A 118 0.04 -16.00 -2.50
C VAL A 118 0.36 -16.64 -1.14
N GLU A 119 -0.27 -16.13 -0.08
CA GLU A 119 -0.18 -16.67 1.28
C GLU A 119 -1.37 -17.57 1.62
N ALA A 120 -1.33 -18.28 2.76
CA ALA A 120 -2.34 -19.28 3.16
C ALA A 120 -3.79 -18.79 3.00
N VAL A 121 -4.10 -17.59 3.52
CA VAL A 121 -5.43 -16.95 3.40
C VAL A 121 -5.87 -16.80 1.94
N VAL A 122 -4.95 -16.33 1.08
CA VAL A 122 -5.23 -16.09 -0.35
C VAL A 122 -5.37 -17.41 -1.10
N GLY A 123 -4.53 -18.40 -0.78
CA GLY A 123 -4.59 -19.74 -1.37
C GLY A 123 -5.89 -20.47 -1.04
N LEU A 124 -6.29 -20.49 0.25
CA LEU A 124 -7.55 -21.08 0.73
C LEU A 124 -8.77 -20.44 0.08
N SER A 125 -8.84 -19.11 0.09
CA SER A 125 -9.97 -18.38 -0.52
C SER A 125 -10.05 -18.64 -2.03
N SER A 126 -8.91 -18.72 -2.72
CA SER A 126 -8.87 -19.03 -4.15
C SER A 126 -9.31 -20.46 -4.46
N ALA A 127 -8.91 -21.44 -3.64
CA ALA A 127 -9.28 -22.85 -3.80
C ALA A 127 -10.78 -23.11 -3.49
N SER A 128 -11.36 -22.32 -2.58
CA SER A 128 -12.77 -22.44 -2.21
C SER A 128 -13.73 -21.81 -3.23
N LEU A 129 -13.24 -20.99 -4.16
CA LEU A 129 -14.08 -20.48 -5.24
C LEU A 129 -14.43 -21.64 -6.19
N PRO A 130 -15.71 -21.78 -6.58
CA PRO A 130 -16.09 -22.77 -7.57
C PRO A 130 -15.32 -22.46 -8.86
N SER A 131 -14.33 -23.31 -9.16
CA SER A 131 -13.64 -23.26 -10.43
C SER A 131 -14.69 -23.39 -11.52
N PRO A 132 -14.74 -22.47 -12.52
CA PRO A 132 -15.64 -22.65 -13.65
C PRO A 132 -15.37 -24.03 -14.27
N PRO A 133 -16.40 -24.73 -14.79
CA PRO A 133 -16.38 -26.15 -15.15
C PRO A 133 -15.35 -26.56 -16.23
N ALA A 134 -14.44 -25.69 -16.64
CA ALA A 134 -13.46 -25.90 -17.70
C ALA A 134 -12.21 -26.70 -17.28
N LEU A 135 -11.98 -27.01 -16.00
CA LEU A 135 -10.72 -27.63 -15.53
C LEU A 135 -10.82 -29.10 -15.11
N ARG A 136 -11.76 -29.88 -15.68
CA ARG A 136 -11.73 -31.35 -15.55
C ARG A 136 -11.69 -32.13 -16.87
N ALA A 137 -11.65 -31.44 -18.01
CA ALA A 137 -11.60 -32.10 -19.31
C ALA A 137 -10.47 -31.50 -20.16
N HIS A 138 -9.31 -32.17 -20.12
CA HIS A 138 -8.14 -31.95 -20.97
C HIS A 138 -7.34 -30.68 -20.68
N ALA A 139 -6.02 -30.82 -20.66
CA ALA A 139 -5.05 -29.73 -20.69
C ALA A 139 -5.15 -28.94 -22.01
N ARG A 140 -6.24 -28.19 -22.19
CA ARG A 140 -6.35 -27.18 -23.24
C ARG A 140 -5.70 -25.91 -22.71
N ARG A 141 -4.78 -25.38 -23.51
CA ARG A 141 -4.08 -24.11 -23.28
C ARG A 141 -5.12 -23.04 -22.91
N GLY A 142 -4.95 -22.44 -21.73
CA GLY A 142 -5.87 -21.45 -21.21
C GLY A 142 -5.74 -20.10 -21.93
N PRO A 143 -6.67 -19.16 -21.68
CA PRO A 143 -6.70 -17.83 -22.31
C PRO A 143 -5.41 -17.01 -22.12
N GLY A 144 -4.64 -17.28 -21.06
CA GLY A 144 -3.33 -16.66 -20.84
C GLY A 144 -2.24 -17.10 -21.82
N TYR A 145 -2.44 -18.19 -22.57
CA TYR A 145 -1.52 -18.63 -23.62
C TYR A 145 -1.54 -17.67 -24.83
N ASP A 146 -2.67 -17.01 -25.10
CA ASP A 146 -2.80 -16.02 -26.17
C ASP A 146 -1.90 -14.80 -25.92
N TYR A 147 -1.54 -14.57 -24.64
CA TYR A 147 -0.59 -13.54 -24.23
C TYR A 147 0.88 -13.88 -24.59
N ASN A 148 1.17 -15.13 -25.03
CA ASN A 148 2.50 -15.55 -25.45
C ASN A 148 2.77 -15.41 -26.95
N ASP A 149 1.89 -14.74 -27.71
CA ASP A 149 2.14 -14.50 -29.12
C ASP A 149 3.29 -13.48 -29.32
N LYS A 150 4.41 -13.97 -29.86
CA LYS A 150 5.60 -13.16 -30.15
C LYS A 150 5.34 -12.10 -31.23
N GLN A 151 4.40 -12.35 -32.13
CA GLN A 151 4.04 -11.42 -33.21
C GLN A 151 3.24 -10.25 -32.64
N LEU A 152 2.28 -10.52 -31.76
CA LEU A 152 1.51 -9.48 -31.07
C LEU A 152 2.41 -8.55 -30.26
N ARG A 153 3.34 -9.10 -29.47
CA ARG A 153 4.31 -8.29 -28.70
C ARG A 153 5.23 -7.44 -29.56
N ARG A 154 5.62 -7.95 -30.73
CA ARG A 154 6.46 -7.19 -31.67
C ARG A 154 5.66 -6.01 -32.24
N HIS A 155 4.43 -6.26 -32.65
CA HIS A 155 3.54 -5.24 -33.18
C HIS A 155 3.22 -4.15 -32.13
N GLU A 156 2.90 -4.55 -30.90
CA GLU A 156 2.67 -3.62 -29.78
C GLU A 156 3.93 -2.78 -29.46
N ARG A 157 5.12 -3.39 -29.48
CA ARG A 157 6.38 -2.64 -29.30
C ARG A 157 6.64 -1.63 -30.42
N GLU A 158 6.33 -1.96 -31.66
CA GLU A 158 6.47 -1.04 -32.79
C GLU A 158 5.55 0.18 -32.63
N VAL A 159 4.31 -0.03 -32.15
CA VAL A 159 3.37 1.06 -31.85
C VAL A 159 3.86 1.92 -30.68
N ILE A 160 4.40 1.31 -29.62
CA ILE A 160 4.95 2.02 -28.47
C ILE A 160 6.19 2.84 -28.87
N GLU A 161 7.10 2.29 -29.67
CA GLU A 161 8.27 3.04 -30.15
C GLU A 161 7.88 4.26 -30.99
N VAL A 162 6.83 4.16 -31.81
CA VAL A 162 6.31 5.31 -32.57
C VAL A 162 5.72 6.35 -31.61
N ALA A 163 4.97 5.93 -30.60
CA ALA A 163 4.41 6.81 -29.59
C ALA A 163 5.50 7.49 -28.73
N GLU A 164 6.57 6.76 -28.38
CA GLU A 164 7.72 7.27 -27.64
C GLU A 164 8.49 8.31 -28.46
N ARG A 165 8.79 8.05 -29.75
CA ARG A 165 9.42 9.05 -30.63
C ARG A 165 8.56 10.31 -30.80
N ALA A 166 7.24 10.14 -30.89
CA ALA A 166 6.31 11.26 -30.94
C ALA A 166 6.34 12.06 -29.63
N TYR A 167 6.42 11.38 -28.49
CA TYR A 167 6.50 12.02 -27.17
C TYR A 167 7.84 12.72 -26.95
N GLU A 168 8.95 12.13 -27.37
CA GLU A 168 10.28 12.75 -27.36
C GLU A 168 10.29 14.04 -28.20
N THR A 169 9.67 14.00 -29.38
CA THR A 169 9.52 15.19 -30.24
C THR A 169 8.66 16.26 -29.58
N LEU A 170 7.55 15.87 -28.93
CA LEU A 170 6.65 16.77 -28.21
C LEU A 170 7.36 17.46 -27.04
N ILE A 171 8.16 16.72 -26.27
CA ILE A 171 8.87 17.24 -25.10
C ILE A 171 10.13 18.02 -25.46
N ALA A 172 10.78 17.74 -26.60
CA ALA A 172 11.97 18.47 -27.02
C ALA A 172 11.75 19.99 -27.13
N GLY A 173 10.52 20.42 -27.45
CA GLY A 173 10.12 21.83 -27.49
C GLY A 173 9.40 22.34 -26.25
N TRP A 174 9.20 21.51 -25.22
CA TRP A 174 8.39 21.87 -24.07
C TRP A 174 9.13 22.85 -23.15
N GLN A 175 8.47 23.98 -22.84
CA GLN A 175 8.95 24.96 -21.87
C GLN A 175 7.93 25.17 -20.75
N PRO A 176 8.38 25.34 -19.49
CA PRO A 176 7.50 25.48 -18.33
C PRO A 176 6.73 26.82 -18.29
N ARG A 177 7.08 27.80 -19.13
CA ARG A 177 6.37 29.08 -19.27
C ARG A 177 6.02 29.36 -20.72
N ARG A 178 4.82 29.89 -20.95
CA ARG A 178 4.35 30.34 -22.27
C ARG A 178 5.30 31.41 -22.83
N PRO A 179 5.73 31.31 -24.10
CA PRO A 179 6.58 32.33 -24.72
C PRO A 179 5.93 33.71 -24.64
N ASN A 180 6.68 34.71 -24.18
CA ASN A 180 6.21 36.08 -24.05
C ASN A 180 6.15 36.74 -25.44
N HIS A 181 4.95 36.98 -25.96
CA HIS A 181 4.71 37.58 -27.28
C HIS A 181 5.11 39.07 -27.35
N ASN A 182 5.44 39.69 -26.21
CA ASN A 182 5.91 41.08 -26.12
C ASN A 182 7.42 41.22 -25.91
N ALA A 183 8.21 40.14 -25.97
CA ALA A 183 9.66 40.25 -25.91
C ALA A 183 10.22 40.64 -27.29
N PRO A 184 11.00 41.74 -27.41
CA PRO A 184 11.60 42.09 -28.70
C PRO A 184 12.57 40.97 -29.12
N ALA A 185 12.47 40.55 -30.38
CA ALA A 185 13.32 39.52 -30.96
C ALA A 185 14.80 39.89 -30.77
N ALA A 186 15.52 39.11 -29.95
CA ALA A 186 16.95 39.28 -29.79
C ALA A 186 17.65 38.88 -31.11
N PHE A 187 17.98 39.89 -31.92
CA PHE A 187 18.85 39.74 -33.09
C PHE A 187 20.23 39.26 -32.63
N ARG A 188 20.48 37.95 -32.76
CA ARG A 188 21.84 37.40 -32.59
C ARG A 188 22.64 37.67 -33.86
N GLY A 189 23.18 38.89 -33.95
CA GLY A 189 24.21 39.23 -34.94
C GLY A 189 25.47 38.41 -34.70
N ARG A 190 25.87 37.63 -35.70
CA ARG A 190 27.15 36.91 -35.73
C ARG A 190 28.20 37.89 -36.26
N PHE A 191 28.91 38.60 -35.39
CA PHE A 191 30.11 39.34 -35.77
C PHE A 191 31.27 38.34 -35.94
N SER A 192 31.66 38.08 -37.19
CA SER A 192 32.99 37.56 -37.53
C SER A 192 33.89 38.77 -37.81
N GLY A 193 34.84 39.04 -36.92
CA GLY A 193 35.88 40.02 -37.13
C GLY A 193 36.92 39.53 -38.15
N SER A 194 37.35 40.43 -39.02
CA SER A 194 38.60 40.41 -39.79
C SER A 194 39.08 41.84 -39.90
#